data_AF-A0A9D8BDG7-F1
#
_entry.id   AF-A0A9D8BDG7-F1
#
_cell.length_a   1.000
_cell.length_b   1.000
_cell.length_c   1.000
_cell.angle_alpha   90.00
_cell.angle_beta   90.00
_cell.angle_gamma   90.00
#
_symmetry.space_group_name_H-M   'P 1'
#
loop_
_entity.id
_entity.type
_entity.pdbx_description
1 polymer ?
#
loop_
_entity_poly.entity_id
_entity_poly.type
_entity_poly.pdbx_seq_one_letter_code
_entity_poly.pdbx_strand_id
1 'polypeptide(L)'
;MSDKAMLPYLQNETAFLPLLQSLVHALVSLHEQRFFHADIKPGNVMISSTREPPQLKLIDLGCSARWNTKLPLQGTPSYMAPELCDMGPSEKTDVFSFGILLFYCLSGGKTPEQFIEKPQQKTYPNALSFHYQQFSPMLFRKYYYEAFHQILTSVINYNSSLLGEITLQCLDQNPQKRPSFKQIQEKLLKICEGSLAF
;
A
#
# COMPACT_ATOMS: atom_id res chain seq x y z
N MET A 1 13.89 9.26 -13.09
CA MET A 1 13.53 7.89 -12.64
C MET A 1 12.01 7.86 -12.51
N SER A 2 11.36 6.80 -12.97
CA SER A 2 9.89 6.79 -13.08
C SER A 2 9.27 6.29 -11.78
N ASP A 3 8.40 7.10 -11.15
CA ASP A 3 7.58 6.76 -9.97
C ASP A 3 6.55 5.63 -10.24
N LYS A 4 6.66 4.96 -11.39
CA LYS A 4 5.72 3.97 -11.91
C LYS A 4 6.41 2.64 -12.21
N ALA A 5 7.47 2.30 -11.49
CA ALA A 5 8.31 1.13 -11.79
C ALA A 5 7.51 -0.18 -11.97
N MET A 6 6.53 -0.43 -11.11
CA MET A 6 5.71 -1.66 -11.16
C MET A 6 4.59 -1.64 -12.21
N LEU A 7 4.13 -0.46 -12.64
CA LEU A 7 2.93 -0.35 -13.47
C LEU A 7 3.02 -1.06 -14.84
N PRO A 8 4.15 -1.01 -15.57
CA PRO A 8 4.30 -1.72 -16.84
C PRO A 8 4.07 -3.23 -16.76
N TYR A 9 4.28 -3.82 -15.57
CA TYR A 9 4.19 -5.25 -15.36
C TYR A 9 2.77 -5.71 -14.98
N LEU A 10 1.86 -4.81 -14.61
CA LEU A 10 0.52 -5.15 -14.11
C LEU A 10 -0.34 -5.96 -15.10
N GLN A 11 -0.16 -5.72 -16.39
CA GLN A 11 -0.91 -6.44 -17.44
C GLN A 11 -0.38 -7.86 -17.66
N ASN A 12 0.78 -8.20 -17.08
CA ASN A 12 1.39 -9.51 -17.16
C ASN A 12 1.56 -10.08 -15.75
N GLU A 13 0.60 -10.88 -15.33
CA GLU A 13 0.61 -11.53 -14.01
C GLU A 13 1.87 -12.37 -13.76
N THR A 14 2.38 -13.06 -14.79
CA THR A 14 3.61 -13.87 -14.71
C THR A 14 4.87 -13.03 -14.48
N ALA A 15 4.84 -11.74 -14.81
CA ALA A 15 5.92 -10.80 -14.51
C ALA A 15 5.68 -10.04 -13.20
N PHE A 16 4.42 -9.69 -12.89
CA PHE A 16 4.06 -8.89 -11.72
C PHE A 16 4.19 -9.67 -10.40
N LEU A 17 3.69 -10.91 -10.35
CA LEU A 17 3.69 -11.69 -9.10
C LEU A 17 5.10 -11.96 -8.55
N PRO A 18 6.11 -12.35 -9.35
CA PRO A 18 7.48 -12.51 -8.85
C PRO A 18 8.11 -11.22 -8.31
N LEU A 19 7.81 -10.07 -8.93
CA LEU A 19 8.24 -8.77 -8.43
C LEU A 19 7.58 -8.45 -7.09
N LEU A 20 6.27 -8.66 -6.98
CA LEU A 20 5.53 -8.46 -5.74
C LEU A 20 6.03 -9.38 -4.62
N GLN A 21 6.30 -10.65 -4.92
CA GLN A 21 6.91 -11.59 -3.97
C GLN A 21 8.29 -11.12 -3.50
N SER A 22 9.12 -10.58 -4.41
CA SER A 22 10.43 -10.02 -4.05
C SER A 22 10.30 -8.80 -3.11
N LEU A 23 9.31 -7.94 -3.35
CA LEU A 23 9.01 -6.81 -2.46
C LEU A 23 8.57 -7.28 -1.07
N VAL A 24 7.62 -8.21 -1.02
CA VAL A 24 7.15 -8.78 0.25
C VAL A 24 8.28 -9.51 0.98
N HIS A 25 9.14 -10.22 0.27
CA HIS A 25 10.32 -10.86 0.86
C HIS A 25 11.25 -9.83 1.52
N ALA A 26 11.57 -8.73 0.84
CA ALA A 26 12.39 -7.66 1.43
C ALA A 26 11.75 -7.07 2.70
N LEU A 27 10.43 -6.89 2.71
CA LEU A 27 9.68 -6.38 3.86
C LEU A 27 9.62 -7.38 5.02
N VAL A 28 9.48 -8.68 4.72
CA VAL A 28 9.61 -9.75 5.73
C VAL A 28 10.98 -9.69 6.38
N SER A 29 12.06 -9.64 5.60
CA SER A 29 13.43 -9.60 6.14
C SER A 29 13.67 -8.38 7.03
N LEU A 30 13.14 -7.21 6.65
CA LEU A 30 13.25 -5.99 7.45
C LEU A 30 12.52 -6.14 8.80
N HIS A 31 11.29 -6.66 8.76
CA HIS A 31 10.46 -6.86 9.96
C HIS A 31 11.01 -7.94 10.89
N GLU A 32 11.58 -9.02 10.35
CA GLU A 32 12.24 -10.07 11.15
C GLU A 32 13.44 -9.52 11.95
N GLN A 33 14.15 -8.53 11.39
CA GLN A 33 15.21 -7.81 12.07
C GLN A 33 14.70 -6.73 13.05
N ARG A 34 13.38 -6.64 13.25
CA ARG A 34 12.71 -5.66 14.11
C ARG A 34 12.93 -4.22 13.63
N PHE A 35 12.93 -4.00 12.33
CA PHE A 35 12.86 -2.68 11.71
C PHE A 35 11.54 -2.50 10.96
N PHE A 36 11.06 -1.26 10.87
CA PHE A 36 10.03 -0.84 9.93
C PHE A 36 10.65 0.13 8.92
N HIS A 37 10.09 0.21 7.72
CA HIS A 37 10.57 1.07 6.64
C HIS A 37 10.09 2.52 6.79
N ALA A 38 8.82 2.71 7.15
CA ALA A 38 8.11 3.98 7.35
C ALA A 38 7.99 4.93 6.12
N ASP A 39 8.32 4.48 4.91
CA ASP A 39 8.10 5.26 3.68
C ASP A 39 7.91 4.35 2.45
N ILE A 40 7.08 3.31 2.59
CA ILE A 40 6.77 2.39 1.48
C ILE A 40 5.88 3.12 0.46
N LYS A 41 6.41 3.29 -0.75
CA LYS A 41 5.74 3.97 -1.88
C LYS A 41 6.38 3.56 -3.21
N PRO A 42 5.74 3.83 -4.37
CA PRO A 42 6.29 3.48 -5.68
C PRO A 42 7.70 4.03 -5.93
N GLY A 43 7.99 5.26 -5.48
CA GLY A 43 9.30 5.89 -5.64
C GLY A 43 10.45 5.17 -4.92
N ASN A 44 10.15 4.35 -3.90
CA ASN A 44 11.14 3.56 -3.16
C ASN A 44 11.21 2.10 -3.63
N VAL A 45 10.52 1.76 -4.73
CA VAL A 45 10.55 0.44 -5.36
C VAL A 45 11.23 0.56 -6.72
N MET A 46 12.44 0.03 -6.83
CA MET A 46 13.20 0.01 -8.07
C MET A 46 13.09 -1.33 -8.77
N ILE A 47 12.96 -1.31 -10.10
CA ILE A 47 13.02 -2.51 -10.93
C ILE A 47 14.15 -2.36 -11.95
N SER A 48 15.06 -3.32 -11.96
CA SER A 48 16.12 -3.44 -12.95
C SER A 48 15.62 -4.29 -14.12
N SER A 49 15.23 -3.64 -15.22
CA SER A 49 14.78 -4.31 -16.45
C SER A 49 15.92 -4.89 -17.30
N THR A 50 17.18 -4.57 -16.98
CA THR A 50 18.36 -5.12 -17.66
C THR A 50 18.72 -6.55 -17.25
N ARG A 51 17.96 -7.14 -16.31
CA ARG A 51 18.12 -8.53 -15.86
C ARG A 51 16.93 -9.35 -16.35
N GLU A 52 17.17 -10.61 -16.67
CA GLU A 52 16.13 -11.59 -17.01
C GLU A 52 16.20 -12.76 -16.01
N PRO A 53 15.18 -12.95 -15.15
CA PRO A 53 13.99 -12.10 -15.00
C PRO A 53 14.32 -10.73 -14.35
N PRO A 54 13.44 -9.72 -14.52
CA PRO A 54 13.60 -8.41 -13.87
C PRO A 54 13.73 -8.53 -12.35
N GLN A 55 14.56 -7.69 -11.75
CA GLN A 55 14.79 -7.72 -10.30
C GLN A 55 14.27 -6.48 -9.61
N LEU A 56 13.53 -6.67 -8.53
CA LEU A 56 13.03 -5.60 -7.68
C LEU A 56 13.95 -5.37 -6.48
N LYS A 57 14.12 -4.10 -6.10
CA LYS A 57 14.76 -3.69 -4.85
C LYS A 57 13.90 -2.64 -4.14
N LEU A 58 13.70 -2.84 -2.85
CA LEU A 58 13.23 -1.81 -1.94
C LEU A 58 14.44 -0.96 -1.52
N ILE A 59 14.32 0.36 -1.65
CA ILE A 59 15.40 1.32 -1.38
C ILE A 59 14.94 2.39 -0.38
N ASP A 60 15.86 3.26 0.00
CA ASP A 60 15.64 4.42 0.87
C ASP A 60 15.18 4.05 2.30
N LEU A 61 16.16 3.69 3.12
CA LEU A 61 15.97 3.44 4.55
C LEU A 61 16.09 4.72 5.40
N GLY A 62 16.04 5.91 4.80
CA GLY A 62 16.22 7.19 5.52
C GLY A 62 15.13 7.45 6.58
N CYS A 63 13.94 6.88 6.39
CA CYS A 63 12.85 6.93 7.36
C CYS A 63 12.77 5.69 8.27
N SER A 64 13.60 4.67 8.04
CA SER A 64 13.51 3.40 8.75
C SER A 64 14.00 3.51 10.18
N ALA A 65 13.38 2.75 11.09
CA ALA A 65 13.86 2.64 12.46
C ALA A 65 13.51 1.29 13.07
N ARG A 66 14.18 1.01 14.19
CA ARG A 66 13.92 -0.18 14.99
C ARG A 66 12.54 -0.08 15.64
N TRP A 67 11.87 -1.21 15.83
CA TRP A 67 10.58 -1.25 16.52
C TRP A 67 10.66 -0.59 17.90
N ASN A 68 9.55 0.01 18.33
CA ASN A 68 9.44 0.82 19.56
C ASN A 68 10.29 2.10 19.59
N THR A 69 10.95 2.48 18.48
CA THR A 69 11.59 3.79 18.36
C THR A 69 10.51 4.86 18.19
N LYS A 70 10.53 5.87 19.06
CA LYS A 70 9.69 7.06 18.89
C LYS A 70 10.31 7.95 17.81
N LEU A 71 9.55 8.20 16.76
CA LEU A 71 9.95 9.08 15.66
C LEU A 71 8.95 10.22 15.51
N PRO A 72 9.38 11.38 14.99
CA PRO A 72 8.45 12.37 14.48
C PRO A 72 7.63 11.79 13.32
N LEU A 73 6.52 12.46 12.99
CA LEU A 73 5.75 12.14 11.79
C LEU A 73 6.63 12.35 10.55
N GLN A 74 6.95 11.27 9.84
CA GLN A 74 7.82 11.27 8.67
C GLN A 74 7.35 10.23 7.64
N GLY A 75 7.84 10.38 6.41
CA GLY A 75 7.41 9.60 5.25
C GLY A 75 6.47 10.41 4.33
N THR A 76 5.78 9.73 3.42
CA THR A 76 4.96 10.37 2.39
C THR A 76 3.46 10.31 2.75
N PRO A 77 2.78 11.45 3.00
CA PRO A 77 1.39 11.48 3.49
C PRO A 77 0.40 10.63 2.70
N SER A 78 0.53 10.58 1.38
CA SER A 78 -0.32 9.77 0.50
C SER A 78 -0.20 8.26 0.72
N TYR A 79 0.75 7.78 1.52
CA TYR A 79 0.92 6.35 1.83
C TYR A 79 0.85 6.06 3.34
N MET A 80 0.78 7.09 4.18
CA MET A 80 0.75 6.94 5.64
C MET A 80 -0.54 6.31 6.15
N ALA A 81 -0.39 5.43 7.14
CA ALA A 81 -1.49 4.87 7.92
C ALA A 81 -2.17 5.95 8.78
N PRO A 82 -3.51 5.93 8.93
CA PRO A 82 -4.24 6.96 9.68
C PRO A 82 -3.81 7.06 11.14
N GLU A 83 -3.48 5.95 11.79
CA GLU A 83 -3.10 5.90 13.20
C GLU A 83 -1.69 6.43 13.49
N LEU A 84 -0.87 6.68 12.46
CA LEU A 84 0.52 7.14 12.60
C LEU A 84 0.62 8.45 13.41
N CYS A 85 -0.40 9.32 13.28
CA CYS A 85 -0.47 10.58 14.02
C CYS A 85 -0.74 10.43 15.53
N ASP A 86 -1.33 9.32 15.96
CA ASP A 86 -1.69 9.08 17.37
C ASP A 86 -0.73 8.12 18.05
N MET A 87 -0.36 7.05 17.34
CA MET A 87 0.35 5.89 17.90
C MET A 87 1.82 5.84 17.50
N GLY A 88 2.23 6.66 16.52
CA GLY A 88 3.56 6.58 15.91
C GLY A 88 3.73 5.37 15.00
N PRO A 89 4.94 5.21 14.41
CA PRO A 89 5.21 4.15 13.45
C PRO A 89 5.27 2.77 14.11
N SER A 90 4.77 1.77 13.37
CA SER A 90 4.83 0.36 13.74
C SER A 90 4.93 -0.52 12.49
N GLU A 91 5.15 -1.81 12.70
CA GLU A 91 5.08 -2.81 11.63
C GLU A 91 3.72 -2.78 10.91
N LYS A 92 2.62 -2.45 11.61
CA LYS A 92 1.29 -2.36 11.00
C LYS A 92 1.10 -1.10 10.15
N THR A 93 1.87 -0.05 10.41
CA THR A 93 1.86 1.16 9.56
C THR A 93 2.52 0.88 8.21
N ASP A 94 3.61 0.08 8.18
CA ASP A 94 4.21 -0.39 6.93
C ASP A 94 3.24 -1.24 6.11
N VAL A 95 2.50 -2.15 6.77
CA VAL A 95 1.50 -2.98 6.09
C VAL A 95 0.42 -2.12 5.41
N PHE A 96 -0.01 -1.03 6.07
CA PHE A 96 -0.95 -0.09 5.46
C PHE A 96 -0.35 0.62 4.24
N SER A 97 0.88 1.14 4.36
CA SER A 97 1.57 1.79 3.24
C SER A 97 1.77 0.84 2.05
N PHE A 98 2.08 -0.42 2.33
CA PHE A 98 2.08 -1.48 1.32
C PHE A 98 0.70 -1.71 0.69
N GLY A 99 -0.38 -1.68 1.48
CA GLY A 99 -1.75 -1.72 0.98
C GLY A 99 -2.07 -0.56 0.02
N ILE A 100 -1.63 0.66 0.33
CA ILE A 100 -1.80 1.81 -0.57
C ILE A 100 -0.96 1.63 -1.85
N LEU A 101 0.25 1.09 -1.76
CA LEU A 101 1.07 0.75 -2.92
C LEU A 101 0.40 -0.31 -3.81
N LEU A 102 -0.21 -1.35 -3.23
CA LEU A 102 -0.98 -2.35 -3.97
C LEU A 102 -2.20 -1.71 -4.65
N PHE A 103 -2.98 -0.91 -3.92
CA PHE A 103 -4.09 -0.15 -4.49
C PHE A 103 -3.62 0.72 -5.66
N TYR A 104 -2.53 1.47 -5.47
CA TYR A 104 -1.92 2.30 -6.52
C TYR A 104 -1.62 1.50 -7.78
N CYS A 105 -1.13 0.26 -7.63
CA CYS A 105 -0.90 -0.60 -8.77
C CYS A 105 -2.23 -1.03 -9.42
N LEU A 106 -3.16 -1.60 -8.64
CA LEU A 106 -4.45 -2.09 -9.13
C LEU A 106 -5.33 -1.00 -9.77
N SER A 107 -5.16 0.25 -9.35
CA SER A 107 -5.91 1.40 -9.85
C SER A 107 -5.31 2.04 -11.11
N GLY A 108 -4.19 1.50 -11.63
CA GLY A 108 -3.48 2.06 -12.78
C GLY A 108 -2.63 3.29 -12.47
N GLY A 109 -2.15 3.42 -11.23
CA GLY A 109 -1.24 4.48 -10.81
C GLY A 109 -1.90 5.65 -10.10
N LYS A 110 -3.00 5.39 -9.37
CA LYS A 110 -3.72 6.41 -8.59
C LYS A 110 -3.86 6.01 -7.12
N THR A 111 -3.59 6.91 -6.18
CA THR A 111 -3.90 6.67 -4.76
C THR A 111 -5.41 6.86 -4.51
N PRO A 112 -5.97 6.32 -3.41
CA PRO A 112 -7.41 6.43 -3.13
C PRO A 112 -7.94 7.87 -3.17
N GLU A 113 -7.14 8.85 -2.73
CA GLU A 113 -7.57 10.25 -2.66
C GLU A 113 -7.79 10.86 -4.05
N GLN A 114 -7.14 10.32 -5.07
CA GLN A 114 -7.30 10.78 -6.45
C GLN A 114 -8.61 10.29 -7.08
N PHE A 115 -9.35 9.41 -6.41
CA PHE A 115 -10.70 8.98 -6.78
C PHE A 115 -11.79 9.75 -6.03
N ILE A 116 -11.44 10.58 -5.05
CA ILE A 116 -12.38 11.54 -4.50
C ILE A 116 -12.70 12.52 -5.63
N GLU A 117 -13.92 12.46 -6.15
CA GLU A 117 -14.36 13.44 -7.12
C GLU A 117 -14.09 14.84 -6.57
N LYS A 118 -13.50 15.72 -7.39
CA LYS A 118 -13.56 17.15 -7.09
C LYS A 118 -15.04 17.44 -6.90
N PRO A 119 -15.48 17.89 -5.72
CA PRO A 119 -16.87 17.86 -5.34
C PRO A 119 -17.65 18.72 -6.33
N GLN A 120 -18.45 18.07 -7.18
CA GLN A 120 -19.48 18.76 -7.95
C GLN A 120 -20.63 19.09 -7.00
N GLN A 121 -20.40 19.99 -6.04
CA GLN A 121 -21.36 20.71 -5.20
C GLN A 121 -22.54 19.96 -4.52
N LYS A 122 -22.76 18.64 -4.66
CA LYS A 122 -24.07 18.05 -4.32
C LYS A 122 -24.11 16.76 -3.51
N THR A 123 -23.00 16.11 -3.18
CA THR A 123 -23.09 14.78 -2.51
C THR A 123 -22.34 14.66 -1.18
N TYR A 124 -21.54 15.66 -0.81
CA TYR A 124 -20.96 15.74 0.53
C TYR A 124 -21.37 17.07 1.15
N PRO A 125 -21.69 17.15 2.46
CA PRO A 125 -21.90 18.43 3.11
C PRO A 125 -20.70 19.32 2.80
N ASN A 126 -20.95 20.57 2.38
CA ASN A 126 -19.96 21.53 1.88
C ASN A 126 -18.69 21.70 2.75
N ALA A 127 -18.72 21.22 3.99
CA ALA A 127 -17.54 21.09 4.85
C ALA A 127 -16.55 20.04 4.35
N LEU A 128 -16.97 18.83 3.98
CA LEU A 128 -16.06 17.73 3.60
C LEU A 128 -15.15 18.14 2.44
N SER A 129 -15.75 18.56 1.32
CA SER A 129 -15.09 19.10 0.12
C SER A 129 -14.04 20.17 0.41
N PHE A 130 -14.40 21.12 1.27
CA PHE A 130 -13.57 22.24 1.69
C PHE A 130 -12.45 21.81 2.65
N HIS A 131 -12.73 20.81 3.49
CA HIS A 131 -11.79 20.22 4.44
C HIS A 131 -10.74 19.36 3.69
N TYR A 132 -11.13 18.61 2.65
CA TYR A 132 -10.22 17.77 1.84
C TYR A 132 -9.00 18.49 1.26
N GLN A 133 -9.15 19.74 0.81
CA GLN A 133 -8.02 20.51 0.26
C GLN A 133 -7.03 20.96 1.35
N GLN A 134 -7.41 20.90 2.63
CA GLN A 134 -6.58 21.29 3.77
C GLN A 134 -6.08 20.10 4.61
N PHE A 135 -6.73 18.94 4.54
CA PHE A 135 -6.30 17.74 5.27
C PHE A 135 -5.29 16.91 4.49
N SER A 136 -4.20 16.56 5.15
CA SER A 136 -3.29 15.50 4.71
C SER A 136 -4.08 14.21 4.39
N PRO A 137 -3.76 13.45 3.32
CA PRO A 137 -4.40 12.18 2.97
C PRO A 137 -4.59 11.22 4.16
N MET A 138 -3.61 11.18 5.06
CA MET A 138 -3.66 10.41 6.30
C MET A 138 -4.85 10.79 7.20
N LEU A 139 -5.10 12.09 7.38
CA LEU A 139 -6.19 12.59 8.21
C LEU A 139 -7.55 12.34 7.56
N PHE A 140 -7.63 12.40 6.23
CA PHE A 140 -8.84 11.99 5.52
C PHE A 140 -9.23 10.54 5.88
N ARG A 141 -8.29 9.60 5.77
CA ARG A 141 -8.52 8.18 6.09
C ARG A 141 -8.93 7.96 7.55
N LYS A 142 -8.42 8.79 8.45
CA LYS A 142 -8.76 8.75 9.89
C LYS A 142 -10.19 9.19 10.15
N TYR A 143 -10.58 10.35 9.61
CA TYR A 143 -11.86 10.99 9.96
C TYR A 143 -13.03 10.60 9.04
N TYR A 144 -12.74 10.10 7.84
CA TYR A 144 -13.75 9.80 6.82
C TYR A 144 -13.56 8.39 6.25
N TYR A 145 -13.39 7.43 7.16
CA TYR A 145 -13.12 6.03 6.82
C TYR A 145 -14.20 5.42 5.92
N GLU A 146 -15.49 5.72 6.13
CA GLU A 146 -16.57 5.20 5.28
C GLU A 146 -16.40 5.59 3.81
N ALA A 147 -16.10 6.86 3.54
CA ALA A 147 -15.84 7.35 2.18
C ALA A 147 -14.57 6.71 1.60
N PHE A 148 -13.52 6.57 2.41
CA PHE A 148 -12.31 5.87 2.02
C PHE A 148 -12.60 4.40 1.65
N HIS A 149 -13.36 3.68 2.48
CA HIS A 149 -13.71 2.29 2.24
C HIS A 149 -14.55 2.11 0.96
N GLN A 150 -15.50 3.01 0.69
CA GLN A 150 -16.27 3.02 -0.57
C GLN A 150 -15.38 3.21 -1.81
N ILE A 151 -14.36 4.06 -1.72
CA ILE A 151 -13.36 4.20 -2.80
C ILE A 151 -12.60 2.88 -2.98
N LEU A 152 -12.15 2.27 -1.88
CA LEU A 152 -11.43 1.01 -1.96
C LEU A 152 -12.24 -0.08 -2.65
N THR A 153 -13.50 -0.26 -2.25
CA THR A 153 -14.37 -1.31 -2.79
C THR A 153 -14.93 -1.02 -4.18
N SER A 154 -15.04 0.25 -4.59
CA SER A 154 -15.45 0.60 -5.96
C SER A 154 -14.34 0.38 -6.99
N VAL A 155 -13.07 0.56 -6.59
CA VAL A 155 -11.91 0.38 -7.48
C VAL A 155 -11.40 -1.06 -7.44
N ILE A 156 -11.32 -1.66 -6.25
CA ILE A 156 -10.92 -3.06 -6.09
C ILE A 156 -12.15 -3.94 -6.30
N ASN A 157 -12.23 -4.56 -7.48
CA ASN A 157 -13.26 -5.56 -7.73
C ASN A 157 -13.00 -6.82 -6.88
N TYR A 158 -13.79 -6.99 -5.81
CA TYR A 158 -13.73 -8.15 -4.91
C TYR A 158 -14.03 -9.47 -5.63
N ASN A 159 -14.71 -9.40 -6.78
CA ASN A 159 -14.96 -10.43 -7.79
C ASN A 159 -14.33 -11.82 -7.58
N SER A 160 -12.99 -11.92 -7.66
CA SER A 160 -12.26 -13.21 -7.67
C SER A 160 -10.73 -13.16 -7.46
N SER A 161 -10.09 -12.01 -7.18
CA SER A 161 -8.61 -11.98 -7.10
C SER A 161 -8.13 -11.95 -5.64
N LEU A 162 -7.35 -12.96 -5.25
CA LEU A 162 -6.71 -13.01 -3.92
C LEU A 162 -5.86 -11.76 -3.64
N LEU A 163 -5.32 -11.12 -4.68
CA LEU A 163 -4.59 -9.87 -4.58
C LEU A 163 -5.47 -8.68 -4.13
N GLY A 164 -6.72 -8.60 -4.60
CA GLY A 164 -7.68 -7.61 -4.13
C GLY A 164 -8.02 -7.81 -2.64
N GLU A 165 -8.23 -9.07 -2.22
CA GLU A 165 -8.46 -9.40 -0.81
C GLU A 165 -7.29 -9.02 0.09
N ILE A 166 -6.06 -9.35 -0.31
CA ILE A 166 -4.84 -8.96 0.40
C ILE A 166 -4.77 -7.43 0.53
N THR A 167 -5.05 -6.71 -0.55
CA THR A 167 -5.02 -5.24 -0.57
C THR A 167 -5.99 -4.65 0.44
N LEU A 168 -7.25 -5.12 0.46
CA LEU A 168 -8.26 -4.64 1.41
C LEU A 168 -7.90 -4.99 2.86
N GLN A 169 -7.37 -6.19 3.12
CA GLN A 169 -6.92 -6.58 4.47
C GLN A 169 -5.76 -5.73 4.97
N CYS A 170 -4.83 -5.33 4.10
CA CYS A 170 -3.76 -4.41 4.45
C CYS A 170 -4.29 -3.02 4.82
N LEU A 171 -5.42 -2.61 4.26
CA LEU A 171 -6.04 -1.29 4.43
C LEU A 171 -7.13 -1.25 5.50
N ASP A 172 -7.26 -2.30 6.32
CA ASP A 172 -8.21 -2.32 7.44
C ASP A 172 -7.93 -1.17 8.41
N GLN A 173 -9.00 -0.51 8.87
CA GLN A 173 -8.91 0.61 9.82
C GLN A 173 -8.23 0.18 11.13
N ASN A 174 -8.49 -1.05 11.58
CA ASN A 174 -7.89 -1.59 12.78
C ASN A 174 -6.53 -2.22 12.45
N PRO A 175 -5.41 -1.65 12.91
CA PRO A 175 -4.07 -2.17 12.61
C PRO A 175 -3.87 -3.62 13.03
N GLN A 176 -4.60 -4.09 14.06
CA GLN A 176 -4.50 -5.46 14.56
C GLN A 176 -5.10 -6.49 13.58
N LYS A 177 -6.07 -6.09 12.76
CA LYS A 177 -6.68 -6.96 11.74
C LYS A 177 -5.83 -7.11 10.49
N ARG A 178 -4.89 -6.18 10.25
CA ARG A 178 -3.98 -6.24 9.10
C ARG A 178 -3.04 -7.44 9.22
N PRO A 179 -2.78 -8.19 8.14
CA PRO A 179 -1.86 -9.32 8.16
C PRO A 179 -0.42 -8.86 8.37
N SER A 180 0.46 -9.74 8.83
CA SER A 180 1.91 -9.51 8.78
C SER A 180 2.44 -9.76 7.36
N PHE A 181 3.63 -9.23 7.03
CA PHE A 181 4.25 -9.54 5.73
C PHE A 181 4.51 -11.03 5.52
N LYS A 182 4.74 -11.79 6.60
CA LYS A 182 4.85 -13.25 6.52
C LYS A 182 3.52 -13.90 6.09
N GLN A 183 2.40 -13.48 6.68
CA GLN A 183 1.08 -13.95 6.29
C GLN A 183 0.74 -13.53 4.84
N ILE A 184 1.14 -12.33 4.41
CA ILE A 184 0.98 -11.89 3.03
C ILE A 184 1.81 -12.77 2.09
N GLN A 185 3.07 -13.07 2.44
CA GLN A 185 3.95 -13.94 1.65
C GLN A 185 3.33 -15.33 1.45
N GLU A 186 2.83 -15.94 2.53
CA GLU A 186 2.14 -17.23 2.49
C GLU A 186 0.90 -17.21 1.56
N LYS A 187 0.14 -16.10 1.56
CA LYS A 187 -1.01 -15.95 0.65
C LYS A 187 -0.59 -15.79 -0.80
N LEU A 188 0.48 -15.05 -1.09
CA LEU A 188 0.99 -14.86 -2.46
C LEU A 188 1.55 -16.15 -3.07
N LEU A 189 2.14 -17.03 -2.25
CA LEU A 189 2.61 -18.35 -2.72
C LEU A 189 1.45 -19.21 -3.24
N LYS A 190 0.30 -19.17 -2.57
CA LYS A 190 -0.92 -19.90 -3.01
C LYS A 190 -1.44 -19.44 -4.37
N ILE A 191 -1.24 -18.16 -4.73
CA ILE A 191 -1.60 -17.65 -6.07
C ILE A 191 -0.76 -18.37 -7.13
N CYS A 192 0.55 -18.49 -6.90
CA CYS A 192 1.47 -19.11 -7.85
C CYS A 192 1.21 -20.61 -8.00
N GLU A 193 0.91 -21.32 -6.89
CA GLU A 193 0.57 -22.74 -6.92
C GLU A 193 -0.74 -23.01 -7.68
N GLY A 194 -1.75 -22.13 -7.54
CA GLY A 194 -3.01 -22.21 -8.29
C GLY A 194 -2.86 -21.88 -9.78
N SER A 195 -1.95 -20.97 -10.14
CA SER A 195 -1.68 -20.60 -11.55
C SER A 195 -0.87 -21.66 -12.33
N LEU A 196 -0.17 -22.57 -11.65
CA LEU A 196 0.62 -23.65 -12.26
C LEU A 196 -0.18 -24.96 -12.44
N ALA A 197 -1.46 -24.99 -12.06
CA ALA A 197 -2.31 -26.18 -12.08
C ALA A 197 -3.13 -26.39 -13.37
N PHE A 198 -2.79 -25.71 -14.47
CA PHE A 198 -3.48 -25.83 -15.76
C PHE A 198 -2.51 -26.07 -16.92
#